data_AF-A0A2H0KC16-F1
#
_entry.id   AF-A0A2H0KC16-F1
#
_cell.length_a   1.000
_cell.length_b   1.000
_cell.length_c   1.000
_cell.angle_alpha   90.00
_cell.angle_beta   90.00
_cell.angle_gamma   90.00
#
_symmetry.space_group_name_H-M   'P 1'
#
loop_
_entity.id
_entity.type
_entity.pdbx_description
1 polymer ?
#
loop_
_entity_poly.entity_id
_entity_poly.type
_entity_poly.pdbx_seq_one_letter_code
_entity_poly.pdbx_strand_id
1 'polypeptide(L)'
;MQIDNRETILARRKEIEGEIVDMLKETDPTSLKLRRGKEQFTLQDVKDAIFHEEDNDDMMKAVAMFDRGGDASELSNVLELVTDAWNYFPHEILGGISPAEQLLEHNEKQGMK
;
A
#
# COMPACT_ATOMS: atom_id res chain seq x y z
N MET A 1 12.80 -8.47 1.84
CA MET A 1 11.57 -9.24 2.15
C MET A 1 11.95 -10.71 2.30
N GLN A 2 11.60 -11.34 3.43
CA GLN A 2 11.64 -12.80 3.59
C GLN A 2 10.17 -13.26 3.60
N ILE A 3 9.77 -14.06 2.60
CA ILE A 3 8.41 -14.55 2.45
C ILE A 3 8.43 -16.04 2.78
N ASP A 4 8.08 -16.37 4.01
CA ASP A 4 8.17 -17.75 4.49
C ASP A 4 6.91 -18.56 4.21
N ASN A 5 5.73 -17.92 4.21
CA ASN A 5 4.45 -18.55 3.93
C ASN A 5 3.34 -17.51 3.68
N ARG A 6 2.16 -17.99 3.25
CA ARG A 6 0.98 -17.16 2.97
C ARG A 6 0.40 -16.48 4.23
N GLU A 7 0.52 -17.09 5.40
CA GLU A 7 0.02 -16.50 6.65
C GLU A 7 0.82 -15.24 7.01
N THR A 8 2.14 -15.24 6.79
CA THR A 8 3.00 -14.06 6.96
C THR A 8 2.57 -12.93 6.03
N ILE A 9 2.24 -13.24 4.76
CA ILE A 9 1.73 -12.24 3.79
C ILE A 9 0.42 -11.62 4.29
N LEU A 10 -0.52 -12.45 4.77
CA LEU A 10 -1.81 -11.96 5.28
C LEU A 10 -1.65 -11.15 6.57
N ALA A 11 -0.74 -11.54 7.45
CA ALA A 11 -0.41 -10.77 8.66
C ALA A 11 0.14 -9.40 8.29
N ARG A 12 1.13 -9.35 7.38
CA ARG A 12 1.70 -8.10 6.87
C ARG A 12 0.65 -7.22 6.20
N ARG A 13 -0.22 -7.80 5.36
CA ARG A 13 -1.34 -7.08 4.73
C ARG A 13 -2.20 -6.38 5.79
N LYS A 14 -2.52 -7.06 6.89
CA LYS A 14 -3.32 -6.50 7.98
C LYS A 14 -2.59 -5.40 8.76
N GLU A 15 -1.28 -5.54 8.96
CA GLU A 15 -0.45 -4.48 9.56
C GLU A 15 -0.49 -3.21 8.68
N ILE A 16 -0.23 -3.37 7.37
CA ILE A 16 -0.23 -2.28 6.39
C ILE A 16 -1.60 -1.60 6.32
N GLU A 17 -2.70 -2.36 6.32
CA GLU A 17 -4.05 -1.79 6.39
C GLU A 17 -4.26 -0.94 7.65
N GLY A 18 -3.72 -1.40 8.79
CA GLY A 18 -3.73 -0.67 10.04
C GLY A 18 -2.94 0.63 9.94
N GLU A 19 -1.72 0.58 9.41
CA GLU A 19 -0.84 1.74 9.24
C GLU A 19 -1.41 2.77 8.25
N ILE A 20 -2.00 2.33 7.14
CA ILE A 20 -2.73 3.20 6.20
C ILE A 20 -3.89 3.89 6.92
N VAL A 21 -4.69 3.14 7.66
CA VAL A 21 -5.84 3.71 8.39
C VAL A 21 -5.37 4.66 9.48
N ASP A 22 -4.27 4.36 10.17
CA ASP A 22 -3.71 5.21 11.21
C ASP A 22 -3.16 6.52 10.61
N MET A 23 -2.41 6.44 9.52
CA MET A 23 -1.91 7.60 8.78
C MET A 23 -3.05 8.46 8.21
N LEU A 24 -4.13 7.84 7.74
CA LEU A 24 -5.34 8.55 7.32
C LEU A 24 -6.15 9.14 8.50
N LYS A 25 -5.99 8.63 9.73
CA LYS A 25 -6.68 9.09 10.95
C LYS A 25 -5.90 10.11 11.76
N GLU A 26 -4.58 9.99 11.88
CA GLU A 26 -3.69 11.00 12.47
C GLU A 26 -3.85 12.36 11.76
N THR A 27 -4.48 12.35 10.59
CA THR A 27 -4.79 13.53 9.78
C THR A 27 -6.21 14.12 9.99
N ASP A 28 -6.98 13.69 11.00
CA ASP A 28 -8.33 14.22 11.37
C ASP A 28 -8.43 14.53 12.89
N PRO A 29 -9.13 15.58 13.41
CA PRO A 29 -9.48 16.91 12.92
C PRO A 29 -9.02 18.08 13.86
N THR A 30 -8.10 17.90 14.81
CA THR A 30 -7.61 19.04 15.64
C THR A 30 -6.62 19.96 14.89
N SER A 31 -6.08 19.51 13.77
CA SER A 31 -5.25 20.31 12.86
C SER A 31 -6.12 21.21 11.97
N LEU A 32 -6.63 22.29 12.59
CA LEU A 32 -7.48 23.35 12.03
C LEU A 32 -6.82 24.17 10.87
N LYS A 33 -5.83 23.64 10.13
CA LYS A 33 -5.10 24.45 9.15
C LYS A 33 -5.43 24.24 7.68
N LEU A 34 -5.99 23.11 7.25
CA LEU A 34 -6.19 22.90 5.80
C LEU A 34 -7.48 22.15 5.45
N ARG A 35 -8.63 22.70 5.86
CA ARG A 35 -9.91 22.42 5.18
C ARG A 35 -9.91 23.15 3.83
N ARG A 36 -9.22 22.58 2.85
CA ARG A 36 -9.36 22.96 1.44
C ARG A 36 -9.55 21.72 0.58
N GLY A 37 -10.73 21.10 0.72
CA GLY A 37 -11.41 20.38 -0.36
C GLY A 37 -10.71 19.20 -1.04
N LYS A 38 -9.78 18.48 -0.40
CA LYS A 38 -9.45 17.12 -0.82
C LYS A 38 -10.30 16.16 -0.01
N GLU A 39 -11.17 15.41 -0.69
CA GLU A 39 -11.85 14.24 -0.11
C GLU A 39 -10.79 13.39 0.62
N GLN A 40 -11.06 13.02 1.87
CA GLN A 40 -10.16 12.15 2.60
C GLN A 40 -10.21 10.79 1.91
N PHE A 41 -9.13 10.43 1.22
CA PHE A 41 -8.95 9.08 0.70
C PHE A 41 -9.12 8.08 1.84
N THR A 42 -9.79 6.98 1.53
CA THR A 42 -10.02 5.86 2.42
C THR A 42 -9.03 4.73 2.12
N LEU A 43 -8.93 3.76 3.03
CA LEU A 43 -8.18 2.53 2.75
C LEU A 43 -8.65 1.85 1.44
N GLN A 44 -9.94 1.97 1.11
CA GLN A 44 -10.47 1.37 -0.11
C GLN A 44 -9.94 2.10 -1.36
N ASP A 45 -9.85 3.42 -1.35
CA ASP A 45 -9.33 4.19 -2.47
C ASP A 45 -7.86 3.83 -2.78
N VAL A 46 -7.06 3.62 -1.73
CA VAL A 46 -5.67 3.18 -1.85
C VAL A 46 -5.59 1.76 -2.43
N LYS A 47 -6.44 0.85 -1.94
CA LYS A 47 -6.52 -0.52 -2.47
C LYS A 47 -6.95 -0.54 -3.92
N ASP A 48 -7.94 0.28 -4.29
CA ASP A 48 -8.46 0.35 -5.66
C ASP A 48 -7.41 0.94 -6.60
N ALA A 49 -6.64 1.93 -6.15
CA ALA A 49 -5.54 2.51 -6.92
C ALA A 49 -4.40 1.51 -7.18
N ILE A 50 -4.08 0.66 -6.19
CA ILE A 50 -3.09 -0.40 -6.35
C ILE A 50 -3.67 -1.55 -7.18
N PHE A 51 -4.93 -1.91 -6.98
CA PHE A 51 -5.55 -3.03 -7.70
C PHE A 51 -5.67 -2.74 -9.20
N HIS A 52 -6.11 -1.55 -9.58
CA HIS A 52 -6.26 -1.14 -10.98
C HIS A 52 -5.00 -0.47 -11.54
N GLU A 53 -3.82 -0.76 -10.99
CA GLU A 53 -2.58 -0.24 -11.55
C GLU A 53 -2.32 -0.81 -12.94
N GLU A 54 -1.95 0.07 -13.86
CA GLU A 54 -1.52 -0.28 -15.22
C GLU A 54 0.00 -0.19 -15.35
N ASP A 55 0.64 0.71 -14.57
CA ASP A 55 2.09 0.92 -14.57
C ASP A 55 2.68 1.46 -13.25
N ASN A 56 4.01 1.60 -13.22
CA ASN A 56 4.73 2.17 -12.06
C ASN A 56 4.43 3.65 -11.81
N ASP A 57 3.84 4.39 -12.76
CA ASP A 57 3.40 5.76 -12.52
C ASP A 57 2.17 5.78 -11.59
N ASP A 58 1.38 4.70 -11.56
CA ASP A 58 0.28 4.53 -10.60
C ASP A 58 0.78 4.43 -9.15
N MET A 59 1.99 3.92 -8.92
CA MET A 59 2.61 3.95 -7.59
C MET A 59 2.81 5.39 -7.11
N MET A 60 3.25 6.29 -7.99
CA MET A 60 3.39 7.71 -7.65
C MET A 60 2.03 8.38 -7.44
N LYS A 61 0.97 7.94 -8.13
CA LYS A 61 -0.39 8.40 -7.85
C LYS A 61 -0.85 7.97 -6.45
N ALA A 62 -0.57 6.74 -6.04
CA ALA A 62 -0.85 6.27 -4.68
C ALA A 62 -0.08 7.08 -3.62
N VAL A 63 1.21 7.34 -3.82
CA VAL A 63 2.00 8.23 -2.95
C VAL A 63 1.37 9.63 -2.87
N ALA A 64 0.91 10.18 -4.00
CA ALA A 64 0.28 11.50 -4.05
C ALA A 64 -1.08 11.58 -3.33
N MET A 65 -1.74 10.45 -3.05
CA MET A 65 -2.96 10.43 -2.22
C MET A 65 -2.64 10.71 -0.75
N PHE A 66 -1.46 10.29 -0.30
CA PHE A 66 -0.94 10.54 1.05
C PHE A 66 -0.14 11.84 1.12
N ASP A 67 0.46 12.30 0.01
CA ASP A 67 1.16 13.59 -0.04
C ASP A 67 0.18 14.77 0.00
N ARG A 68 0.13 15.41 1.17
CA ARG A 68 -0.67 16.60 1.44
C ARG A 68 0.19 17.86 1.66
N GLY A 69 1.45 17.85 1.20
CA GLY A 69 2.37 18.99 1.32
C GLY A 69 3.05 19.09 2.69
N GLY A 70 3.30 17.93 3.31
CA GLY A 70 3.99 17.77 4.58
C GLY A 70 5.52 17.83 4.48
N ASP A 71 6.19 17.60 5.61
CA ASP A 71 7.66 17.61 5.69
C ASP A 71 8.27 16.36 5.03
N ALA A 72 9.54 16.43 4.59
CA ALA A 72 10.22 15.32 3.88
C ALA A 72 10.27 13.98 4.66
N SER A 73 10.13 14.05 5.99
CA SER A 73 10.04 12.89 6.87
C SER A 73 8.71 12.15 6.73
N GLU A 74 7.60 12.86 6.48
CA GLU A 74 6.29 12.25 6.24
C GLU A 74 6.28 11.53 4.89
N LEU A 75 6.90 12.14 3.86
CA LEU A 75 7.04 11.52 2.54
C LEU A 75 7.82 10.20 2.60
N SER A 76 8.85 10.11 3.45
CA SER A 76 9.63 8.87 3.61
C SER A 76 8.77 7.74 4.20
N ASN A 77 7.99 8.04 5.24
CA ASN A 77 7.07 7.06 5.84
C ASN A 77 5.97 6.65 4.85
N VAL A 78 5.43 7.60 4.08
CA VAL A 78 4.45 7.33 3.03
C VAL A 78 5.03 6.41 1.95
N LEU A 79 6.25 6.70 1.48
CA LEU A 79 6.90 5.90 0.45
C LEU A 79 7.12 4.46 0.92
N GLU A 80 7.56 4.27 2.16
CA GLU A 80 7.73 2.94 2.76
C GLU A 80 6.38 2.20 2.81
N LEU A 81 5.34 2.86 3.32
CA LEU A 81 4.01 2.28 3.44
C LEU A 81 3.38 1.93 2.09
N VAL A 82 3.49 2.82 1.10
CA VAL A 82 2.98 2.56 -0.26
C VAL A 82 3.77 1.45 -0.93
N THR A 83 5.09 1.38 -0.72
CA THR A 83 5.93 0.29 -1.24
C THR A 83 5.50 -1.04 -0.64
N ASP A 84 5.24 -1.08 0.67
CA ASP A 84 4.75 -2.30 1.32
C ASP A 84 3.34 -2.65 0.82
N ALA A 85 2.41 -1.70 0.75
CA ALA A 85 1.09 -1.92 0.18
C ALA A 85 1.18 -2.49 -1.23
N TRP A 86 2.05 -1.93 -2.08
CA TRP A 86 2.31 -2.41 -3.43
C TRP A 86 2.80 -3.86 -3.45
N ASN A 87 3.64 -4.28 -2.50
CA ASN A 87 4.15 -5.65 -2.48
C ASN A 87 3.16 -6.68 -1.92
N TYR A 88 2.27 -6.29 -1.00
CA TYR A 88 1.39 -7.21 -0.27
C TYR A 88 -0.08 -7.16 -0.71
N PHE A 89 -0.53 -6.11 -1.41
CA PHE A 89 -1.89 -5.99 -1.93
C PHE A 89 -2.03 -6.66 -3.29
N PRO A 90 -3.25 -7.11 -3.66
CA PRO A 90 -3.48 -7.77 -4.92
C PRO A 90 -3.49 -6.76 -6.07
N HIS A 91 -2.99 -7.18 -7.24
CA HIS A 91 -2.96 -6.37 -8.46
C HIS A 91 -3.79 -7.05 -9.55
N GLU A 92 -4.57 -6.27 -10.30
CA GLU A 92 -5.38 -6.79 -11.41
C GLU A 92 -4.50 -7.43 -12.47
N ILE A 93 -3.37 -6.81 -12.82
CA ILE A 93 -2.44 -7.34 -13.83
C ILE A 93 -1.81 -8.68 -13.44
N LEU A 94 -1.74 -8.97 -12.13
CA LEU A 94 -1.23 -10.24 -11.60
C LEU A 94 -2.32 -11.31 -11.50
N GLY A 95 -3.56 -11.00 -11.88
CA GLY A 95 -4.71 -11.90 -11.74
C GLY A 95 -5.30 -11.90 -10.33
N GLY A 96 -5.14 -10.80 -9.59
CA GLY A 96 -5.69 -10.63 -8.24
C GLY A 96 -4.84 -11.19 -7.11
N ILE A 97 -3.56 -11.49 -7.37
CA ILE A 97 -2.56 -11.84 -6.34
C ILE A 97 -1.56 -10.70 -6.13
N SER A 98 -0.86 -10.69 -5.01
CA SER A 98 0.21 -9.72 -4.76
C SER A 98 1.57 -10.18 -5.32
N PRO A 99 2.54 -9.28 -5.55
CA PRO A 99 3.91 -9.64 -5.87
C PRO A 99 4.51 -10.62 -4.86
N ALA A 100 4.21 -10.43 -3.57
CA ALA A 100 4.64 -11.34 -2.52
C ALA A 100 4.04 -12.75 -2.68
N GLU A 101 2.75 -12.85 -3.02
CA GLU A 101 2.10 -14.15 -3.31
C GLU A 101 2.68 -14.79 -4.57
N GLN A 102 2.93 -14.01 -5.62
CA GLN A 102 3.53 -14.50 -6.86
C GLN A 102 4.96 -15.05 -6.63
N LEU A 103 5.76 -14.36 -5.81
CA LEU A 103 7.09 -14.82 -5.43
C LEU A 103 7.04 -16.12 -4.62
N LEU A 104 6.08 -16.24 -3.69
CA LEU A 104 5.87 -17.46 -2.92
C LEU A 104 5.54 -18.63 -3.85
N GLU A 105 4.58 -18.45 -4.78
CA GLU A 105 4.23 -19.48 -5.75
C GLU A 105 5.42 -19.89 -6.63
N HIS A 106 6.23 -18.92 -7.06
CA HIS A 106 7.41 -19.20 -7.87
C HIS A 106 8.46 -19.99 -7.08
N ASN A 107 8.69 -19.65 -5.81
CA ASN A 107 9.60 -20.37 -4.93
C ASN A 107 9.13 -21.80 -4.65
N GLU A 108 7.83 -22.02 -4.40
CA GLU A 108 7.26 -23.35 -4.22
C GLU A 108 7.42 -24.21 -5.49
N LYS A 109 7.22 -23.62 -6.67
CA LYS A 109 7.40 -24.30 -7.97
C LYS A 109 8.87 -24.63 -8.26
N GLN A 110 9.82 -23.79 -7.84
CA GLN A 110 11.26 -24.01 -8.04
C GLN A 110 11.86 -24.99 -7.02
N GLY A 111 11.30 -25.06 -5.80
CA GLY A 111 11.70 -26.03 -4.77
C GLY A 111 11.26 -27.48 -5.04
N MET A 112 10.43 -27.72 -6.06
CA MET A 112 10.01 -29.05 -6.52
C MET A 112 10.84 -29.61 -7.69
N LYS A 113 11.95 -28.97 -8.09
CA LYS A 113 12.91 -29.50 -9.07
C LYS A 113 14.16 -30.05 -8.40
#